data_AF-A0A2G7M003-F1
#
_entry.id   AF-A0A2G7M003-F1
#
_cell.length_a   1.000
_cell.length_b   1.000
_cell.length_c   1.000
_cell.angle_alpha   90.00
_cell.angle_beta   90.00
_cell.angle_gamma   90.00
#
_symmetry.space_group_name_H-M   'P 1'
#
loop_
_entity.id
_entity.type
_entity.pdbx_description
1 polymer ?
#
loop_
_entity_poly.entity_id
_entity_poly.type
_entity_poly.pdbx_seq_one_letter_code
_entity_poly.pdbx_strand_id
1 'polypeptide(L)'
;MLIAACLIIYALISIPCVPWLGHISMTNGDTQRSGWGSYKKFKENWNKYEWKRLKSYPKSFENEEAKCYFHASIIKFEDKGMKIRDPISYWLVKRYVRKLHKLPSVKW
;
A
#
# COMPACT_ATOMS: atom_id res chain seq x y z
N MET A 1 18.80 -11.15 -30.20
CA MET A 1 17.39 -10.76 -29.94
C MET A 1 16.79 -11.45 -28.72
N LEU A 2 16.98 -12.77 -28.53
CA LEU A 2 16.43 -13.51 -27.38
C LEU A 2 16.85 -12.94 -26.01
N ILE A 3 18.15 -12.63 -25.85
CA ILE A 3 18.71 -12.07 -24.61
C ILE A 3 18.06 -10.72 -24.25
N ALA A 4 17.87 -9.84 -25.25
CA ALA A 4 17.22 -8.55 -25.03
C ALA A 4 15.76 -8.70 -24.59
N ALA A 5 15.01 -9.64 -25.19
CA ALA A 5 13.65 -9.95 -24.77
C ALA A 5 13.60 -10.48 -23.32
N CYS A 6 14.51 -11.39 -22.94
CA CYS A 6 14.62 -11.87 -21.57
C CYS A 6 14.93 -10.75 -20.57
N LEU A 7 15.82 -9.81 -20.90
CA LEU A 7 16.14 -8.66 -20.05
C LEU A 7 14.94 -7.72 -19.89
N ILE A 8 14.17 -7.49 -20.95
CA ILE A 8 12.95 -6.68 -20.91
C ILE A 8 11.89 -7.35 -20.01
N ILE A 9 11.66 -8.65 -20.19
CA ILE A 9 10.72 -9.42 -19.36
C ILE A 9 11.15 -9.38 -17.90
N TYR A 10 12.44 -9.59 -17.63
CA TYR A 10 13.00 -9.50 -16.29
C TYR A 10 12.75 -8.11 -15.68
N ALA A 11 13.05 -7.03 -16.39
CA ALA A 11 12.81 -5.67 -15.91
C ALA A 11 11.33 -5.41 -15.60
N LEU A 12 10.42 -5.83 -16.47
CA LEU A 12 8.97 -5.67 -16.29
C LEU A 12 8.44 -6.41 -15.06
N ILE A 13 9.00 -7.56 -14.72
CA ILE A 13 8.65 -8.33 -13.52
C ILE A 13 9.30 -7.70 -12.26
N SER A 14 10.53 -7.22 -12.38
CA SER A 14 11.32 -6.72 -11.24
C SER A 14 10.76 -5.42 -10.66
N ILE A 15 10.33 -4.50 -11.53
CA ILE A 15 9.85 -3.16 -11.16
C ILE A 15 8.70 -3.20 -10.15
N PRO A 16 7.61 -3.99 -10.31
CA PRO A 16 6.56 -4.08 -9.30
C PRO A 16 6.97 -4.89 -8.07
N CYS A 17 7.90 -5.85 -8.20
CA CYS A 17 8.33 -6.72 -7.11
C CYS A 17 9.14 -5.97 -6.03
N VAL A 18 10.07 -5.09 -6.40
CA VAL A 18 10.93 -4.39 -5.42
C VAL A 18 10.11 -3.53 -4.43
N PRO A 19 9.20 -2.65 -4.87
CA PRO A 19 8.35 -1.89 -3.95
C PRO A 19 7.46 -2.77 -3.09
N TRP A 20 7.01 -3.90 -3.63
CA TRP A 20 6.20 -4.87 -2.89
C TRP A 20 7.00 -5.56 -1.78
N LEU A 21 8.23 -6.02 -2.06
CA LEU A 21 9.11 -6.56 -1.03
C LEU A 21 9.42 -5.53 0.06
N GLY A 22 9.66 -4.27 -0.33
CA GLY A 22 9.81 -3.16 0.61
C GLY A 22 8.58 -2.99 1.51
N HIS A 23 7.37 -3.07 0.95
CA HIS A 23 6.13 -3.07 1.73
C HIS A 23 6.05 -4.21 2.75
N ILE A 24 6.38 -5.44 2.35
CA ILE A 24 6.39 -6.59 3.27
C ILE A 24 7.39 -6.37 4.41
N SER A 25 8.62 -5.98 4.07
CA SER A 25 9.69 -5.72 5.04
C SER A 25 9.30 -4.62 6.04
N MET A 26 8.85 -3.47 5.54
CA MET A 26 8.46 -2.35 6.39
C MET A 26 7.23 -2.66 7.25
N THR A 27 6.24 -3.36 6.70
CA THR A 27 5.03 -3.73 7.48
C THR A 27 5.39 -4.69 8.63
N ASN A 28 6.33 -5.61 8.43
CA ASN A 28 6.80 -6.48 9.50
C ASN A 28 7.66 -5.73 10.53
N GLY A 29 8.47 -4.76 10.10
CA GLY A 29 9.30 -3.96 11.01
C GLY A 29 8.49 -3.00 11.89
N ASP A 30 7.36 -2.50 11.39
CA ASP A 30 6.54 -1.48 12.06
C ASP A 30 5.37 -2.06 12.89
N THR A 31 4.99 -3.32 12.64
CA THR A 31 3.82 -3.91 13.30
C THR A 31 4.15 -5.23 13.99
N GLN A 32 3.76 -5.35 15.27
CA GLN A 32 3.94 -6.59 16.04
C GLN A 32 3.08 -7.75 15.50
N ARG A 33 1.93 -7.42 14.89
CA ARG A 33 1.00 -8.38 14.31
C ARG A 33 0.69 -7.98 12.88
N SER A 34 0.90 -8.90 11.94
CA SER A 34 0.59 -8.67 10.53
C SER A 34 -0.11 -9.87 9.88
N GLY A 35 -1.05 -9.58 8.98
CA GLY A 35 -1.81 -10.56 8.21
C GLY A 35 -1.73 -10.29 6.71
N TRP A 36 -2.00 -11.32 5.90
CA TRP A 36 -2.04 -11.18 4.45
C TRP A 36 -3.41 -10.69 3.96
N GLY A 37 -3.42 -9.82 2.94
CA GLY A 37 -4.63 -9.26 2.35
C GLY A 37 -4.54 -9.10 0.83
N SER A 38 -5.68 -9.16 0.15
CA SER A 38 -5.79 -8.84 -1.27
C SER A 38 -6.09 -7.35 -1.47
N TYR A 39 -5.99 -6.84 -2.71
CA TYR A 39 -6.45 -5.49 -3.03
C TYR A 39 -7.93 -5.27 -2.68
N LYS A 40 -8.79 -6.28 -2.86
CA LYS A 40 -10.20 -6.22 -2.46
C LYS A 40 -10.32 -6.01 -0.95
N LYS A 41 -9.61 -6.81 -0.16
CA LYS A 41 -9.62 -6.71 1.31
C LYS A 41 -9.06 -5.37 1.81
N PHE A 42 -8.02 -4.86 1.15
CA PHE A 42 -7.51 -3.52 1.42
C PHE A 42 -8.61 -2.47 1.24
N LYS A 43 -9.31 -2.44 0.10
CA LYS A 43 -10.39 -1.46 -0.13
C LYS A 43 -11.53 -1.60 0.88
N GLU A 44 -11.94 -2.83 1.18
CA GLU A 44 -12.97 -3.11 2.18
C GLU A 44 -12.59 -2.52 3.54
N ASN A 45 -11.34 -2.66 3.97
CA ASN A 45 -10.89 -2.06 5.23
C ASN A 45 -10.66 -0.56 5.11
N TRP A 46 -10.12 -0.07 3.99
CA TRP A 46 -9.89 1.36 3.75
C TRP A 46 -11.17 2.17 3.89
N ASN A 47 -12.26 1.71 3.29
CA ASN A 47 -13.54 2.42 3.26
C ASN A 47 -14.30 2.41 4.60
N LYS A 48 -13.79 1.70 5.64
CA LYS A 48 -14.42 1.70 6.97
C LYS A 48 -14.05 2.89 7.82
N TYR A 49 -12.98 3.59 7.47
CA TYR A 49 -12.39 4.63 8.33
C TYR A 49 -12.34 5.96 7.59
N GLU A 50 -12.55 7.04 8.32
CA GLU A 50 -12.25 8.37 7.84
C GLU A 50 -10.74 8.60 7.88
N TRP A 51 -10.14 9.03 6.77
CA TRP A 51 -8.69 9.21 6.66
C TRP A 51 -8.32 10.69 6.68
N LYS A 52 -7.39 11.06 7.56
CA LYS A 52 -6.76 12.37 7.58
C LYS A 52 -5.40 12.29 6.88
N ARG A 53 -5.05 13.31 6.10
CA ARG A 53 -3.71 13.40 5.51
C ARG A 53 -2.74 13.87 6.58
N LEU A 54 -1.57 13.23 6.65
CA LEU A 54 -0.47 13.68 7.48
C LEU A 54 0.11 15.00 6.95
N LYS A 55 0.20 16.04 7.80
CA LYS A 55 0.73 17.36 7.42
C LYS A 55 2.17 17.27 6.90
N SER A 56 3.03 16.54 7.60
CA SER A 56 4.45 16.39 7.24
C SER A 56 4.67 15.43 6.07
N TYR A 57 3.68 14.60 5.73
CA TYR A 57 3.80 13.55 4.73
C TYR A 57 2.55 13.52 3.83
N PRO A 58 2.48 14.37 2.79
CA PRO A 58 1.28 14.56 1.99
C PRO A 58 0.81 13.32 1.21
N LYS A 59 1.66 12.28 1.15
CA LYS A 59 1.37 10.97 0.54
C LYS A 59 0.90 9.90 1.54
N SER A 60 0.62 10.32 2.77
CA SER A 60 0.33 9.43 3.90
C SER A 60 -0.97 9.83 4.56
N PHE A 61 -1.63 8.84 5.13
CA PHE A 61 -2.92 8.98 5.78
C PHE A 61 -2.92 8.27 7.11
N GLU A 62 -3.72 8.79 8.03
CA GLU A 62 -3.92 8.19 9.34
C GLU A 62 -5.35 8.37 9.80
N ASN A 63 -5.76 7.46 10.67
CA ASN A 63 -6.88 7.63 11.57
C ASN A 63 -6.36 7.23 12.95
N GLU A 64 -6.03 8.22 13.77
CA GLU A 64 -5.43 8.03 15.09
C GLU A 64 -6.38 7.27 16.04
N GLU A 65 -7.69 7.59 15.98
CA GLU A 65 -8.72 6.97 16.84
C GLU A 65 -8.83 5.47 16.58
N ALA A 66 -8.89 5.07 15.31
CA ALA A 66 -8.96 3.66 14.91
C ALA A 66 -7.58 2.97 14.85
N LYS A 67 -6.49 3.69 15.17
CA LYS A 67 -5.10 3.21 15.05
C LYS A 67 -4.79 2.65 13.65
N CYS A 68 -5.32 3.32 12.61
CA CYS A 68 -5.09 2.98 11.21
C CYS A 68 -4.05 3.92 10.59
N TYR A 69 -3.19 3.37 9.73
CA TYR A 69 -2.08 4.12 9.17
C TYR A 69 -1.71 3.64 7.76
N PHE A 70 -1.44 4.59 6.88
CA PHE A 70 -0.88 4.36 5.55
C PHE A 70 0.24 5.36 5.31
N HIS A 71 1.48 4.89 5.31
CA HIS A 71 2.64 5.77 5.15
C HIS A 71 3.81 5.03 4.56
N ALA A 72 4.51 5.70 3.65
CA ALA A 72 5.56 5.11 2.82
C ALA A 72 5.05 3.85 2.10
N SER A 73 5.30 2.69 2.72
CA SER A 73 4.86 1.37 2.26
C SER A 73 4.24 0.54 3.38
N ILE A 74 3.88 1.12 4.52
CA ILE A 74 3.21 0.43 5.62
C ILE A 74 1.71 0.62 5.46
N ILE A 75 0.96 -0.48 5.64
CA ILE A 75 -0.51 -0.46 5.67
C ILE A 75 -0.91 -1.10 6.99
N LYS A 76 -1.64 -0.36 7.81
CA LYS A 76 -2.02 -0.77 9.16
C LYS A 76 -3.49 -0.42 9.42
N PHE A 77 -4.23 -1.38 9.95
CA PHE A 77 -5.62 -1.21 10.36
C PHE A 77 -5.77 -1.74 11.78
N GLU A 78 -6.32 -0.94 12.70
CA GLU A 78 -6.58 -1.36 14.09
C GLU A 78 -5.35 -2.01 14.75
N ASP A 79 -4.22 -1.33 14.62
CA ASP A 79 -2.92 -1.79 15.12
C ASP A 79 -2.32 -3.05 14.43
N LYS A 80 -2.97 -3.59 13.40
CA LYS A 80 -2.52 -4.78 12.64
C LYS A 80 -2.00 -4.39 11.26
N GLY A 81 -0.79 -4.82 10.93
CA GLY A 81 -0.22 -4.67 9.60
C GLY A 81 -0.95 -5.52 8.56
N MET A 82 -1.23 -4.95 7.38
CA MET A 82 -1.74 -5.68 6.23
C MET A 82 -0.65 -5.82 5.18
N LYS A 83 -0.14 -7.04 5.03
CA LYS A 83 0.74 -7.44 3.94
C LYS A 83 -0.09 -7.74 2.71
N ILE A 84 0.10 -6.98 1.64
CA ILE A 84 -0.57 -7.25 0.37
C ILE A 84 0.06 -8.49 -0.25
N ARG A 85 -0.79 -9.45 -0.64
CA ARG A 85 -0.39 -10.81 -1.09
C ARG A 85 0.57 -10.84 -2.27
N ASP A 86 0.47 -9.90 -3.20
CA ASP A 86 1.21 -9.96 -4.47
C ASP A 86 1.56 -8.55 -5.00
N PRO A 87 2.60 -8.45 -5.86
CA PRO A 87 3.07 -7.18 -6.40
C PRO A 87 2.00 -6.40 -7.17
N ILE A 88 1.13 -7.09 -7.92
CA ILE A 88 0.11 -6.46 -8.76
C ILE A 88 -0.97 -5.84 -7.87
N SER A 89 -1.47 -6.58 -6.89
CA SER A 89 -2.38 -6.08 -5.87
C SER A 89 -1.80 -4.88 -5.14
N TYR A 90 -0.51 -4.90 -4.79
CA TYR A 90 0.14 -3.78 -4.12
C TYR A 90 0.26 -2.54 -5.02
N TRP A 91 0.57 -2.74 -6.31
CA TRP A 91 0.53 -1.67 -7.29
C TRP A 91 -0.88 -1.05 -7.41
N LEU A 92 -1.93 -1.88 -7.42
CA LEU A 92 -3.32 -1.41 -7.42
C LEU A 92 -3.66 -0.60 -6.16
N VAL A 93 -3.20 -1.02 -4.98
CA VAL A 93 -3.32 -0.24 -3.74
C VAL A 93 -2.68 1.14 -3.90
N LYS A 94 -1.41 1.21 -4.34
CA LYS A 94 -0.71 2.49 -4.54
C LYS A 94 -1.43 3.37 -5.55
N ARG A 95 -1.96 2.79 -6.64
CA ARG A 95 -2.74 3.51 -7.66
C ARG A 95 -4.05 4.05 -7.08
N TYR A 96 -4.76 3.26 -6.29
CA TYR A 96 -5.99 3.66 -5.62
C TYR A 96 -5.76 4.86 -4.71
N VAL A 97 -4.78 4.77 -3.81
CA VAL A 97 -4.44 5.86 -2.87
C VAL A 97 -3.96 7.11 -3.61
N ARG A 98 -3.14 6.98 -4.67
CA ARG A 98 -2.75 8.10 -5.55
C ARG A 98 -3.95 8.81 -6.20
N LYS A 99 -5.00 8.09 -6.56
CA LYS A 99 -6.22 8.70 -7.11
C LYS A 99 -6.90 9.59 -6.06
N LEU A 100 -6.93 9.15 -4.79
CA LEU A 100 -7.48 9.92 -3.68
C LEU A 100 -6.66 11.20 -3.39
N HIS A 101 -5.35 11.21 -3.65
CA HIS A 101 -4.54 12.43 -3.53
C HIS A 101 -4.88 13.50 -4.56
N LYS A 102 -5.27 13.09 -5.78
CA LYS A 102 -5.60 14.01 -6.88
C LYS A 102 -7.01 14.58 -6.74
N LEU A 103 -7.85 14.00 -5.89
CA LEU A 103 -9.15 14.54 -5.59
C LEU A 103 -9.00 15.57 -4.44
N PRO A 104 -9.67 16.74 -4.50
CA PRO A 104 -9.88 17.55 -3.31
C PRO A 104 -10.47 16.63 -2.23
N SER A 105 -10.23 16.91 -0.95
CA SER A 105 -10.74 16.10 0.16
C SER A 105 -12.27 16.05 0.14
N VAL A 106 -12.83 15.14 -0.64
CA VAL A 106 -14.24 14.81 -0.68
C VAL A 106 -14.43 13.76 0.41
N LYS A 107 -15.27 14.08 1.40
CA LYS A 107 -15.79 13.10 2.35
C LYS A 107 -16.47 11.99 1.54
N TRP A 108 -15.99 10.75 1.68
CA TRP A 108 -16.62 9.54 1.14
C TRP A 108 -17.15 8.72 2.30
#